data_AF-A0A179SLS9-F1
#
_entry.id   AF-A0A179SLS9-F1
#
_cell.length_a   1.000
_cell.length_b   1.000
_cell.length_c   1.000
_cell.angle_alpha   90.00
_cell.angle_beta   90.00
_cell.angle_gamma   90.00
#
_symmetry.space_group_name_H-M   'P 1'
#
loop_
_entity.id
_entity.type
_entity.pdbx_description
1 polymer ?
#
loop_
_entity_poly.entity_id
_entity_poly.type
_entity_poly.pdbx_seq_one_letter_code
_entity_poly.pdbx_strand_id
1 'polypeptide(L)'
;MTEDAAAPAPVHGTISGVEVVTIPLAHYAELLDCQRRLAVASIPAARYTADPRSRVERDPEVATFLAECLGVRLLKDTHAQCLRRFGADRTPGKSTIQRYWTRLGR
;
A
#
# COMPACT_ATOMS: atom_id res chain seq x y z
N MET A 1 -11.92 12.72 30.72
CA MET A 1 -10.59 12.53 31.33
C MET A 1 -10.01 11.33 30.62
N THR A 2 -9.38 11.57 29.48
CA THR A 2 -8.94 10.52 28.55
C THR A 2 -7.43 10.44 28.75
N GLU A 3 -6.97 9.43 29.48
CA GLU A 3 -5.55 9.12 29.59
C GLU A 3 -5.03 8.83 28.18
N ASP A 4 -4.28 9.80 27.67
CA ASP A 4 -3.36 9.65 26.55
C ASP A 4 -2.24 8.70 27.02
N ALA A 5 -2.55 7.40 27.02
CA ALA A 5 -1.61 6.36 27.39
C ALA A 5 -0.56 6.26 26.27
N ALA A 6 0.50 7.06 26.42
CA ALA A 6 1.69 7.00 25.59
C ALA A 6 2.08 5.53 25.37
N ALA A 7 2.13 5.10 24.11
CA ALA A 7 2.47 3.74 23.76
C ALA A 7 3.81 3.37 24.45
N PRO A 8 3.85 2.30 25.25
CA PRO A 8 5.04 1.96 26.02
C PRO A 8 6.19 1.69 25.06
N ALA A 9 7.26 2.46 25.21
CA ALA A 9 8.42 2.36 24.34
C ALA A 9 9.03 0.94 24.43
N PRO A 10 9.50 0.37 23.31
CA PRO A 10 10.18 -0.92 23.32
C PRO A 10 11.43 -0.85 24.20
N VAL A 11 11.61 -1.86 25.05
CA VAL A 11 12.79 -1.97 25.93
C VAL A 11 13.77 -2.96 25.30
N HIS A 12 14.98 -2.46 25.02
CA HIS A 12 16.07 -3.25 24.47
C HIS A 12 16.83 -3.96 25.58
N GLY A 13 17.29 -5.17 25.33
CA GLY A 13 18.12 -5.92 26.25
C GLY A 13 18.87 -7.03 25.56
N THR A 14 19.66 -7.77 26.34
CA THR A 14 20.41 -8.91 25.85
C THR A 14 20.10 -10.12 26.72
N ILE A 15 19.67 -11.21 26.11
CA ILE A 15 19.45 -12.50 26.78
C ILE A 15 20.40 -13.51 26.16
N SER A 16 21.31 -14.07 26.96
CA SER A 16 22.30 -15.06 26.50
C SER A 16 23.11 -14.62 25.27
N GLY A 17 23.47 -13.34 25.18
CA GLY A 17 24.22 -12.78 24.05
C GLY A 17 23.38 -12.45 22.81
N VAL A 18 22.06 -12.65 22.86
CA VAL A 18 21.13 -12.30 21.79
C VAL A 18 20.48 -10.96 22.12
N GLU A 19 20.55 -10.00 21.20
CA GLU A 19 19.76 -8.76 21.31
C GLU A 19 18.28 -9.08 21.20
N VAL A 20 17.53 -8.63 22.20
CA VAL A 20 16.08 -8.78 22.27
C VAL A 20 15.43 -7.44 22.51
N VAL A 21 14.21 -7.31 22.02
CA VAL A 21 13.33 -6.19 22.33
C VAL A 21 12.11 -6.76 23.03
N THR A 22 11.81 -6.22 24.21
CA THR A 22 10.60 -6.57 24.96
C THR A 22 9.55 -5.50 24.74
N ILE A 23 8.34 -5.94 24.46
CA ILE A 23 7.14 -5.11 24.35
C ILE A 23 6.02 -5.76 25.16
N PRO A 24 5.05 -4.98 25.67
CA PRO A 24 3.89 -5.56 26.33
C PRO A 24 3.13 -6.51 25.41
N LEU A 25 2.63 -7.61 25.98
CA LEU A 25 1.94 -8.67 25.24
C LEU A 25 0.74 -8.15 24.43
N ALA A 26 -0.03 -7.22 25.00
CA ALA A 26 -1.17 -6.62 24.32
C ALA A 26 -0.73 -5.88 23.03
N HIS A 27 0.38 -5.15 23.10
CA HIS A 27 0.92 -4.42 21.95
C HIS A 27 1.45 -5.38 20.87
N TYR A 28 2.08 -6.48 21.28
CA TYR A 28 2.47 -7.53 20.34
C TYR A 28 1.26 -8.13 19.60
N ALA A 29 0.16 -8.39 20.32
CA ALA A 29 -1.07 -8.88 19.71
C ALA A 29 -1.66 -7.88 18.71
N GLU A 30 -1.68 -6.59 19.04
CA GLU A 30 -2.10 -5.51 18.14
C GLU A 30 -1.25 -5.45 16.86
N LEU A 31 0.07 -5.60 16.98
CA LEU A 31 0.98 -5.63 15.83
C LEU A 31 0.69 -6.83 14.92
N LEU A 32 0.45 -8.02 15.49
CA LEU A 32 0.09 -9.21 14.71
C LEU A 32 -1.26 -9.05 14.00
N ASP A 33 -2.24 -8.45 14.67
CA ASP A 33 -3.54 -8.17 14.06
C ASP A 33 -3.42 -7.11 12.95
N CYS A 34 -2.62 -6.07 13.14
CA CYS A 34 -2.29 -5.10 12.10
C CYS A 34 -1.62 -5.78 10.90
N GLN A 35 -0.65 -6.67 11.15
CA GLN A 35 0.03 -7.43 10.10
C GLN A 35 -0.96 -8.33 9.34
N ARG A 36 -1.89 -9.00 10.03
CA ARG A 36 -2.93 -9.83 9.40
C ARG A 36 -3.85 -8.98 8.53
N ARG A 37 -4.31 -7.83 9.03
CA ARG A 37 -5.16 -6.89 8.28
C ARG A 37 -4.43 -6.36 7.05
N LEU A 38 -3.15 -6.03 7.17
CA LEU A 38 -2.32 -5.64 6.04
C LEU A 38 -2.15 -6.78 5.04
N ALA A 39 -1.92 -8.01 5.48
CA ALA A 39 -1.81 -9.17 4.58
C ALA A 39 -3.11 -9.43 3.80
N VAL A 40 -4.27 -9.23 4.45
CA VAL A 40 -5.59 -9.35 3.79
C VAL A 40 -5.87 -8.17 2.86
N ALA A 41 -5.44 -6.96 3.22
CA ALA A 41 -5.64 -5.74 2.43
C ALA A 41 -4.58 -5.53 1.33
N SER A 42 -3.43 -6.21 1.41
CA SER A 42 -2.28 -6.00 0.54
C SER A 42 -2.42 -6.78 -0.77
N ILE A 43 -2.92 -6.11 -1.80
CA ILE A 43 -2.20 -6.10 -3.09
C ILE A 43 -0.75 -5.69 -2.78
N PRO A 44 0.29 -6.40 -3.26
CA PRO A 44 1.64 -6.36 -2.68
C PRO A 44 2.17 -4.93 -2.51
N ALA A 45 2.28 -4.48 -1.26
CA ALA A 45 2.89 -3.19 -0.91
C ALA A 45 4.32 -3.04 -1.46
N ALA A 46 4.98 -4.17 -1.77
CA ALA A 46 6.28 -4.23 -2.45
C ALA A 46 6.30 -3.61 -3.86
N ARG A 47 5.15 -3.37 -4.49
CA ARG A 47 5.06 -2.73 -5.83
C ARG A 47 4.92 -1.21 -5.79
N TYR A 48 4.86 -0.61 -4.59
CA TYR A 48 4.76 0.84 -4.39
C TYR A 48 6.11 1.52 -4.12
N THR A 49 7.24 0.90 -4.46
CA THR A 49 8.47 1.68 -4.68
C THR A 49 8.27 2.47 -5.97
N ALA A 50 7.60 3.62 -5.84
CA ALA A 50 7.28 4.50 -6.95
C ALA A 50 8.54 4.82 -7.74
N ASP A 51 8.62 4.36 -8.98
CA ASP A 51 9.59 4.90 -9.92
C ASP A 51 9.09 6.31 -10.30
N PRO A 52 9.80 7.40 -9.95
CA PRO A 52 9.33 8.77 -10.19
C PRO A 52 9.19 9.12 -11.69
N ARG A 53 9.52 8.17 -12.58
CA ARG A 53 9.50 8.33 -14.03
C ARG A 53 8.13 8.17 -14.68
N SER A 54 7.16 7.48 -14.07
CA SER A 54 5.83 7.33 -14.72
C SER A 54 4.83 8.38 -14.26
N ARG A 55 4.06 8.94 -15.21
CA ARG A 55 2.97 9.90 -14.94
C ARG A 55 1.91 9.32 -14.00
N VAL A 56 1.75 8.00 -13.97
CA VAL A 56 0.80 7.29 -13.11
C VAL A 56 1.29 7.29 -11.66
N GLU A 57 2.57 7.02 -11.41
CA GLU A 57 3.12 6.97 -10.04
C GLU A 57 3.23 8.33 -9.36
N ARG A 58 3.18 9.43 -10.13
CA ARG A 58 3.12 10.79 -9.58
C ARG A 58 1.75 11.16 -9.01
N ASP A 59 0.71 10.40 -9.38
CA ASP A 59 -0.64 10.59 -8.89
C ASP A 59 -1.05 9.34 -8.09
N PRO A 60 -0.85 9.35 -6.75
CA PRO A 60 -1.04 8.15 -5.93
C PRO A 60 -2.50 7.67 -5.93
N GLU A 61 -3.47 8.58 -6.09
CA GLU A 61 -4.88 8.22 -6.17
C GLU A 61 -5.20 7.46 -7.46
N VAL A 62 -4.67 7.96 -8.59
CA VAL A 62 -4.84 7.29 -9.90
C VAL A 62 -4.09 5.97 -9.91
N ALA A 63 -2.87 5.90 -9.38
CA ALA A 63 -2.09 4.66 -9.28
C ALA A 63 -2.84 3.59 -8.49
N THR A 64 -3.35 3.94 -7.30
CA THR A 64 -4.10 3.03 -6.44
C THR A 64 -5.35 2.50 -7.15
N PHE A 65 -6.13 3.39 -7.76
CA PHE A 65 -7.32 2.99 -8.51
C PHE A 65 -6.99 2.05 -9.69
N LEU A 66 -5.91 2.34 -10.44
CA LEU A 66 -5.49 1.47 -11.53
C LEU A 66 -5.00 0.11 -11.04
N ALA A 67 -4.34 0.05 -9.88
CA ALA A 67 -3.93 -1.20 -9.25
C ALA A 67 -5.13 -2.04 -8.80
N GLU A 68 -6.16 -1.43 -8.21
CA GLU A 68 -7.42 -2.10 -7.83
C GLU A 68 -8.17 -2.67 -9.04
N CYS A 69 -8.05 -2.03 -10.20
CA CYS A 69 -8.70 -2.50 -11.43
C CYS A 69 -7.95 -3.65 -12.12
N LEU A 70 -6.69 -3.90 -11.77
CA LEU A 70 -5.86 -4.93 -12.40
C LEU A 70 -6.46 -6.33 -12.17
N GLY A 71 -6.71 -7.06 -13.25
CA GLY A 71 -7.29 -8.42 -13.19
C GLY A 71 -8.80 -8.47 -12.92
N VAL A 72 -9.43 -7.35 -12.56
CA VAL A 72 -10.87 -7.26 -12.27
C VAL A 72 -11.65 -6.60 -13.41
N ARG A 73 -11.03 -5.66 -14.14
CA ARG A 73 -11.70 -4.87 -15.19
C ARG A 73 -10.91 -4.86 -16.49
N LEU A 74 -11.62 -4.75 -17.61
CA LEU A 74 -11.00 -4.54 -18.93
C LEU A 74 -10.39 -3.14 -19.01
N LEU A 75 -9.27 -3.03 -19.72
CA LEU A 75 -8.53 -1.77 -19.92
C LEU A 75 -9.43 -0.61 -20.40
N LYS A 76 -10.36 -0.89 -21.31
CA LYS A 76 -11.29 0.11 -21.85
C LYS A 76 -12.21 0.68 -20.76
N ASP A 77 -12.67 -0.17 -19.84
CA ASP A 77 -13.63 0.18 -18.80
C ASP A 77 -12.91 0.91 -17.67
N THR A 78 -11.70 0.46 -17.33
CA THR A 78 -10.79 1.16 -16.41
C THR A 78 -10.49 2.57 -16.89
N HIS A 79 -10.13 2.75 -18.16
CA HIS A 79 -9.86 4.08 -18.72
C HIS A 79 -11.11 4.98 -18.68
N ALA A 80 -12.28 4.45 -19.04
CA ALA A 80 -13.54 5.20 -18.98
C ALA A 80 -13.95 5.57 -17.54
N GLN A 81 -13.66 4.72 -16.55
CA GLN A 81 -13.87 5.06 -15.13
C GLN A 81 -12.84 6.08 -14.63
N CYS A 82 -11.58 5.95 -15.04
CA CYS A 82 -10.54 6.91 -14.68
C CYS A 82 -10.91 8.32 -15.20
N LEU A 83 -11.37 8.41 -16.45
CA LEU A 83 -11.86 9.66 -17.04
C LEU A 83 -13.03 10.25 -16.25
N ARG A 84 -13.99 9.42 -15.85
CA ARG A 84 -15.15 9.86 -15.06
C ARG A 84 -14.79 10.28 -13.63
N ARG A 85 -13.79 9.64 -13.02
CA ARG A 85 -13.44 9.83 -11.61
C ARG A 85 -12.42 10.95 -11.39
N PHE A 86 -11.45 11.10 -12.28
CA PHE A 86 -10.31 12.01 -12.11
C PHE A 86 -10.23 13.09 -13.18
N GLY A 87 -11.05 13.02 -14.24
CA GLY A 87 -11.04 13.97 -15.36
C GLY A 87 -9.94 13.68 -16.39
N ALA A 88 -10.03 14.34 -17.54
CA ALA A 88 -9.13 14.09 -18.68
C ALA A 88 -7.66 14.43 -18.37
N ASP A 89 -7.40 15.47 -17.57
CA ASP A 89 -6.05 15.96 -17.28
C ASP A 89 -5.23 14.98 -16.43
N ARG A 90 -5.90 14.27 -15.52
CA ARG A 90 -5.31 13.26 -14.63
C ARG A 90 -5.35 11.86 -15.23
N THR A 91 -6.20 11.62 -16.22
CA THR A 91 -6.37 10.28 -16.80
C THR A 91 -5.19 9.93 -17.72
N PRO A 92 -4.43 8.87 -17.40
CA PRO A 92 -3.38 8.39 -18.27
C PRO A 92 -3.97 7.68 -19.49
N GLY A 93 -3.27 7.76 -20.63
CA GLY A 93 -3.69 7.04 -21.84
C GLY A 93 -3.70 5.52 -21.65
N LYS A 94 -4.51 4.83 -22.45
CA LYS A 94 -4.67 3.36 -22.39
C LYS A 94 -3.35 2.59 -22.44
N SER A 95 -2.39 3.03 -23.27
CA SER A 95 -1.06 2.43 -23.38
C SER A 95 -0.22 2.61 -22.11
N THR A 96 -0.37 3.74 -21.42
CA THR A 96 0.27 4.01 -20.13
C THR A 96 -0.31 3.11 -19.04
N ILE A 97 -1.63 2.95 -18.98
CA ILE A 97 -2.30 2.02 -18.05
C ILE A 97 -1.82 0.59 -18.30
N GLN A 98 -1.79 0.15 -19.57
CA GLN A 98 -1.32 -1.19 -19.91
C GLN A 98 0.13 -1.42 -19.48
N ARG A 99 1.03 -0.45 -19.73
CA ARG A 99 2.43 -0.55 -19.30
C ARG A 99 2.56 -0.62 -17.79
N TYR A 100 1.78 0.19 -17.08
CA TYR A 100 1.70 0.18 -15.62
C TYR A 100 1.27 -1.21 -15.10
N TRP A 101 0.22 -1.80 -15.69
CA TRP A 101 -0.24 -3.14 -15.37
C TRP A 101 0.78 -4.24 -15.69
N THR A 102 1.49 -4.17 -16.82
CA THR A 102 2.55 -5.13 -17.12
C THR A 102 3.67 -5.10 -16.08
N ARG A 103 4.02 -3.90 -15.57
CA ARG A 103 5.01 -3.76 -14.50
C ARG A 103 4.48 -4.29 -13.17
N LEU A 104 3.21 -4.02 -12.85
CA LEU A 104 2.55 -4.59 -11.68
C LEU A 104 2.26 -6.09 -11.81
N GLY A 105 2.32 -6.71 -12.99
CA GLY A 105 2.11 -8.15 -13.15
C GLY A 105 3.39 -8.98 -12.97
N ARG A 106 4.55 -8.33 -13.03
CA ARG A 106 5.87 -8.91 -12.74
C ARG A 106 6.19 -8.85 -11.24
#